data_AF-A0A2W1EJN8-F1
#
_entry.id   AF-A0A2W1EJN8-F1
#
_cell.length_a   1.000
_cell.length_b   1.000
_cell.length_c   1.000
_cell.angle_alpha   90.00
_cell.angle_beta   90.00
_cell.angle_gamma   90.00
#
_symmetry.space_group_name_H-M   'P 1'
#
loop_
_entity.id
_entity.type
_entity.pdbx_description
1 polymer ?
#
loop_
_entity_poly.entity_id
_entity_poly.type
_entity_poly.pdbx_seq_one_letter_code
_entity_poly.pdbx_strand_id
1 'polypeptide(L)'
;MSNSKADQQKAMAAVRALFEKYDLLEARRPQGHSDFDRQVMESLKLVDASLDGSVTFELDMTPNFSNLNGKLLSRYLPTAAKVQ
;
A
#
# COMPACT_ATOMS: atom_id res chain seq x y z
N MET A 1 -21.08 -19.86 -13.00
CA MET A 1 -20.13 -19.67 -11.89
C MET A 1 -18.97 -18.88 -12.44
N SER A 2 -18.75 -17.66 -11.97
CA SER A 2 -17.61 -16.86 -12.43
C SER A 2 -16.34 -17.61 -12.03
N ASN A 3 -15.37 -17.65 -12.93
CA ASN A 3 -14.15 -18.41 -12.68
C ASN A 3 -13.34 -17.62 -11.66
N SER A 4 -13.52 -17.91 -10.37
CA SER A 4 -13.00 -17.15 -9.22
C SER A 4 -11.53 -16.72 -9.39
N LYS A 5 -10.70 -17.55 -10.03
CA LYS A 5 -9.30 -17.23 -10.32
C LYS A 5 -9.12 -16.13 -11.39
N ALA A 6 -9.94 -16.12 -12.44
CA ALA A 6 -9.88 -15.08 -13.47
C ALA A 6 -10.39 -13.74 -12.91
N ASP A 7 -11.41 -13.78 -12.07
CA ASP A 7 -11.93 -12.60 -11.37
C ASP A 7 -10.88 -12.03 -10.40
N GLN A 8 -10.23 -12.89 -9.61
CA GLN A 8 -9.11 -12.52 -8.74
C GLN A 8 -7.96 -11.91 -9.55
N GLN A 9 -7.53 -12.53 -10.65
CA GLN A 9 -6.47 -12.00 -11.51
C GLN A 9 -6.82 -10.62 -12.06
N LYS A 10 -8.07 -10.42 -12.47
CA LYS A 10 -8.56 -9.13 -12.96
C LYS A 10 -8.55 -8.08 -11.84
N ALA A 11 -9.03 -8.42 -10.65
CA ALA A 11 -9.00 -7.53 -9.48
C ALA A 11 -7.56 -7.16 -9.11
N MET A 12 -6.66 -8.15 -9.05
CA MET A 12 -5.24 -7.96 -8.76
C MET A 12 -4.57 -7.04 -9.78
N ALA A 13 -4.85 -7.22 -11.08
CA ALA A 13 -4.33 -6.36 -12.13
C ALA A 13 -4.85 -4.92 -12.00
N ALA A 14 -6.13 -4.74 -11.66
CA ALA A 14 -6.69 -3.42 -11.44
C ALA A 14 -6.04 -2.69 -10.26
N VAL A 15 -5.80 -3.37 -9.14
CA VAL A 15 -5.11 -2.78 -7.98
C VAL A 15 -3.65 -2.46 -8.33
N ARG A 16 -2.94 -3.34 -9.04
CA ARG A 16 -1.56 -3.06 -9.49
C ARG A 16 -1.48 -1.83 -10.37
N ALA A 17 -2.44 -1.64 -11.28
CA ALA A 17 -2.48 -0.43 -12.11
C ALA A 17 -2.63 0.87 -11.29
N LEU A 18 -3.28 0.82 -10.11
CA LEU A 18 -3.34 1.96 -9.20
C LEU A 18 -1.97 2.25 -8.56
N PHE A 19 -1.18 1.22 -8.26
CA PHE A 19 0.16 1.36 -7.70
C PHE A 19 1.13 1.89 -8.76
N GLU A 20 1.09 1.34 -9.97
CA GLU A 20 1.88 1.86 -11.10
C GLU A 20 1.55 3.33 -11.41
N LYS A 21 0.27 3.71 -11.28
CA LYS A 21 -0.14 5.12 -11.41
C LYS A 21 0.47 5.99 -10.31
N TYR A 22 0.60 5.49 -9.08
CA TYR A 22 1.27 6.21 -8.01
C TYR A 22 2.74 6.47 -8.39
N ASP A 23 3.46 5.45 -8.84
CA ASP A 23 4.87 5.58 -9.24
C ASP A 23 5.07 6.63 -10.35
N LEU A 24 4.15 6.65 -11.33
CA LEU A 24 4.14 7.65 -12.40
C LEU A 24 3.95 9.09 -11.89
N LEU A 25 3.15 9.28 -10.83
CA LEU A 25 2.94 10.58 -10.22
C LEU A 25 4.12 10.98 -9.34
N GLU A 26 4.71 10.01 -8.63
CA GLU A 26 5.88 10.21 -7.79
C GLU A 26 7.10 10.62 -8.62
N ALA A 27 7.34 9.96 -9.76
CA ALA A 27 8.43 10.28 -10.68
C ALA A 27 8.40 11.73 -11.23
N ARG A 28 7.25 12.41 -11.13
CA ARG A 28 7.09 13.81 -11.55
C ARG A 28 7.38 14.81 -10.41
N ARG A 29 7.62 14.35 -9.19
CA ARG A 29 7.90 15.22 -8.04
C ARG A 29 9.32 15.82 -8.13
N PRO A 30 9.54 17.02 -7.59
CA PRO A 30 10.87 17.61 -7.50
C PRO A 30 11.87 16.71 -6.77
N GLN A 31 13.12 16.65 -7.25
CA GLN A 31 14.18 15.86 -6.61
C GLN A 31 14.42 16.30 -5.16
N GLY A 32 14.65 15.32 -4.27
CA GLY A 32 14.91 15.53 -2.85
C GLY A 32 13.67 15.42 -1.95
N HIS A 33 12.48 15.22 -2.51
CA HIS A 33 11.26 14.98 -1.75
C HIS A 33 11.02 13.46 -1.59
N SER A 34 11.49 12.88 -0.48
CA SER A 34 11.18 11.49 -0.12
C SER A 34 10.06 11.47 0.91
N ASP A 35 8.86 11.08 0.47
CA ASP A 35 7.69 11.02 1.35
C ASP A 35 7.56 9.68 2.06
N PHE A 36 6.89 9.71 3.21
CA PHE A 36 6.45 8.52 3.93
C PHE A 36 5.61 7.59 3.02
N ASP A 37 4.76 8.17 2.17
CA ASP A 37 3.94 7.41 1.23
C ASP A 37 4.78 6.55 0.29
N ARG A 38 5.94 7.05 -0.19
CA ARG A 38 6.86 6.29 -1.05
C ARG A 38 7.35 5.04 -0.34
N GLN A 39 7.75 5.20 0.92
CA GLN A 39 8.24 4.11 1.73
C GLN A 39 7.15 3.07 2.05
N VAL A 40 5.91 3.53 2.29
CA VAL A 40 4.74 2.64 2.42
C VAL A 40 4.56 1.84 1.13
N MET A 41 4.54 2.51 -0.02
CA MET A 41 4.33 1.87 -1.32
C MET A 41 5.45 0.88 -1.67
N GLU A 42 6.71 1.18 -1.35
CA GLU A 42 7.85 0.27 -1.53
C GLU A 42 7.78 -0.98 -0.64
N SER A 43 7.17 -0.87 0.56
CA SER A 43 7.14 -1.95 1.55
C SER A 43 5.84 -2.76 1.54
N LEU A 44 4.87 -2.35 0.71
CA LEU A 44 3.53 -2.92 0.68
C LEU A 44 3.40 -3.93 -0.46
N LYS A 45 2.99 -5.15 -0.11
CA LYS A 45 2.84 -6.29 -1.01
C LYS A 45 1.37 -6.63 -1.14
N LEU A 46 0.87 -6.64 -2.37
CA LEU A 46 -0.49 -7.08 -2.67
C LEU A 46 -0.59 -8.62 -2.58
N VAL A 47 -1.38 -9.11 -1.63
CA VAL A 47 -1.59 -10.54 -1.37
C VAL A 47 -2.81 -11.05 -2.13
N ASP A 48 -3.92 -10.33 -2.04
CA ASP A 48 -5.19 -10.73 -2.67
C ASP A 48 -6.07 -9.53 -3.01
N ALA A 49 -6.94 -9.70 -3.99
CA ALA A 49 -7.95 -8.73 -4.39
C ALA A 49 -9.16 -9.44 -4.99
N SER A 50 -10.33 -8.88 -4.76
CA SER A 50 -11.58 -9.42 -5.28
C SER A 50 -12.41 -8.33 -5.97
N LEU A 51 -13.34 -8.76 -6.83
CA LEU A 51 -14.18 -7.84 -7.59
C LEU A 51 -15.27 -7.15 -6.75
N ASP A 52 -15.48 -7.56 -5.51
CA ASP A 52 -16.37 -6.87 -4.56
C ASP A 52 -15.72 -5.60 -3.97
N GLY A 53 -14.44 -5.36 -4.26
CA GLY A 53 -13.67 -4.22 -3.78
C GLY A 53 -12.78 -4.52 -2.57
N SER A 54 -12.79 -5.75 -2.05
CA SER A 54 -11.91 -6.16 -0.95
C SER A 54 -10.49 -6.42 -1.44
N VAL A 55 -9.50 -5.91 -0.72
CA VAL A 55 -8.07 -6.05 -1.05
C VAL A 55 -7.26 -6.34 0.22
N THR A 56 -6.35 -7.31 0.14
CA THR A 56 -5.47 -7.72 1.25
C THR A 56 -4.03 -7.41 0.89
N PHE A 57 -3.32 -6.79 1.83
CA PHE A 57 -1.91 -6.44 1.69
C PHE A 57 -1.10 -6.92 2.89
N GLU A 58 0.17 -7.19 2.64
CA GLU A 58 1.21 -7.32 3.66
C GLU A 58 2.07 -6.06 3.64
N LEU A 59 2.29 -5.45 4.79
CA LEU A 59 3.19 -4.31 4.94
C LEU A 59 4.38 -4.73 5.81
N ASP A 60 5.58 -4.71 5.21
CA ASP A 60 6.80 -4.99 5.95
C ASP A 60 7.23 -3.75 6.74
N MET A 61 7.08 -3.81 8.07
CA MET A 61 7.41 -2.70 8.96
C MET A 61 8.91 -2.70 9.30
N THR A 62 9.69 -2.04 8.46
CA THR A 62 11.12 -1.79 8.72
C THR A 62 11.35 -0.62 9.69
N PRO A 63 12.56 -0.47 10.29
CA PRO A 63 12.88 0.66 11.17
C PRO A 63 12.67 2.04 10.51
N ASN A 64 12.70 2.10 9.18
CA ASN A 64 12.43 3.33 8.42
C ASN A 64 11.00 3.86 8.66
N PHE A 65 10.06 3.05 9.15
CA PHE A 65 8.70 3.48 9.51
C PHE A 65 8.62 4.17 10.88
N SER A 66 9.74 4.22 11.61
CA SER A 66 9.83 4.90 12.89
C SER A 66 10.27 6.35 12.72
N ASN A 67 9.67 7.25 13.49
CA ASN A 67 10.20 8.61 13.62
C ASN A 67 11.47 8.63 14.50
N LEU A 68 12.08 9.82 14.66
CA LEU A 68 13.28 10.04 15.49
C LEU A 68 13.15 9.56 16.95
N ASN A 69 11.92 9.30 17.42
CA ASN A 69 11.63 8.83 18.78
C ASN A 69 11.28 7.33 18.84
N GLY A 70 11.51 6.56 17.77
CA GLY A 70 11.20 5.13 17.73
C GLY A 70 9.71 4.81 17.75
N LYS A 71 8.85 5.81 17.50
CA LYS A 71 7.40 5.62 17.42
C LYS A 71 6.99 5.48 15.96
N LEU A 72 6.15 4.48 15.67
CA LEU A 72 5.40 4.42 14.42
C LEU A 72 4.67 5.76 14.22
N LEU A 73 4.73 6.30 13.01
CA LEU A 73 3.98 7.49 12.62
C LEU A 73 2.47 7.19 12.71
N SER A 74 1.86 7.45 13.88
CA SER A 74 0.45 7.17 14.17
C SER A 74 -0.54 8.00 13.35
N ARG A 75 -0.05 8.82 12.42
CA ARG A 75 -0.86 9.72 11.59
C ARG A 75 -1.56 8.99 10.43
N TYR A 76 -1.13 7.77 10.10
CA TYR A 76 -1.62 6.99 8.96
C TYR A 76 -2.17 5.62 9.32
N LEU A 77 -2.26 5.27 10.61
CA LEU A 77 -2.98 4.06 11.02
C LEU A 77 -4.49 4.29 10.79
N PRO A 78 -5.20 3.38 10.10
CA PRO A 78 -6.65 3.37 10.15
C PRO A 78 -7.06 3.34 11.62
N THR A 79 -8.08 4.11 11.99
CA THR A 79 -8.56 4.27 13.38
C THR A 79 -8.82 2.94 14.11
N ALA A 80 -8.95 1.83 13.38
CA ALA A 80 -9.11 0.47 13.90
C ALA A 80 -7.84 -0.14 14.55
N ALA A 81 -6.64 0.40 14.35
CA ALA A 81 -5.40 -0.15 14.91
C ALA A 81 -4.94 0.50 16.22
N LYS A 82 -5.80 1.30 16.88
CA LYS A 82 -5.58 1.74 18.26
C LYS A 82 -6.20 0.72 19.21
N VAL A 83 -5.46 -0.34 19.52
CA VAL A 83 -5.76 -1.21 20.67
C VAL A 83 -4.74 -0.88 21.76
N GLN A 84 -5.30 -0.39 22.88
CA GLN A 84 -4.76 -0.16 24.23
C GLN A 84 -3.27 0.08 24.42
#